data_AF-A0A6G1AEV2-F1
#
_entry.id   AF-A0A6G1AEV2-F1
#
_cell.length_a   1.000
_cell.length_b   1.000
_cell.length_c   1.000
_cell.angle_alpha   90.00
_cell.angle_beta   90.00
_cell.angle_gamma   90.00
#
_symmetry.space_group_name_H-M   'P 1'
#
loop_
_entity.id
_entity.type
_entity.pdbx_description
1 polymer ?
#
loop_
_entity_poly.entity_id
_entity_poly.type
_entity_poly.pdbx_seq_one_letter_code
_entity_poly.pdbx_strand_id
1 'polypeptide(L)'
;MGEWAFLGSLLDAVQLQSPLVGRLWLVVMLIFRILVLATVGGAVFEDEQEEFVCNTLQPGCRQTCYDRAFPVSHYRFWLFHILLLSAPPVLFVIYSVHRAGKGADGADA
;
A
#
# COMPACT_ATOMS: atom_id res chain seq x y z
N MET A 1 -8.80 -6.88 24.67
CA MET A 1 -7.58 -7.69 24.90
C MET A 1 -7.38 -8.82 23.86
N GLY A 2 -8.40 -9.29 23.14
CA GLY A 2 -8.25 -10.35 22.13
C GLY A 2 -7.62 -9.93 20.79
N GLU A 3 -7.72 -8.65 20.41
CA GLU A 3 -7.19 -8.15 19.12
C GLU A 3 -5.65 -8.22 19.05
N TRP A 4 -4.97 -7.93 20.17
CA TRP A 4 -3.50 -8.00 20.28
C TRP A 4 -2.98 -9.44 20.32
N ALA A 5 -3.75 -10.39 20.88
CA ALA A 5 -3.38 -11.80 20.92
C ALA A 5 -3.46 -12.45 19.53
N PHE A 6 -4.45 -12.07 18.73
CA PHE A 6 -4.59 -12.50 17.33
C PHE A 6 -3.44 -11.97 16.47
N LEU A 7 -3.15 -10.67 16.58
CA LEU A 7 -2.00 -10.03 15.92
C LEU A 7 -0.68 -10.73 16.30
N GLY A 8 -0.51 -11.08 17.58
CA GLY A 8 0.66 -11.82 18.08
C GLY A 8 0.80 -13.22 17.49
N SER A 9 -0.27 -14.02 17.51
CA SER A 9 -0.27 -15.39 16.94
C SER A 9 0.00 -15.40 15.42
N LEU A 10 -0.52 -14.40 14.72
CA LEU A 10 -0.27 -14.19 13.30
C LEU A 10 1.20 -13.77 13.05
N LEU A 11 1.73 -12.86 13.87
CA LEU A 11 3.13 -12.43 13.81
C LEU A 11 4.10 -13.59 14.01
N ASP A 12 3.80 -14.49 14.97
CA ASP A 12 4.54 -15.71 15.29
C ASP A 12 4.50 -16.73 14.14
N ALA A 13 3.31 -17.00 13.58
CA ALA A 13 3.15 -17.94 12.46
C ALA A 13 3.95 -17.49 11.24
N VAL A 14 3.94 -16.19 10.95
CA VAL A 14 4.70 -15.65 9.83
C VAL A 14 6.22 -15.64 10.17
N GLN A 15 6.62 -15.55 11.45
CA GLN A 15 8.04 -15.52 11.88
C GLN A 15 8.77 -16.84 11.61
N LEU A 16 8.04 -17.95 11.63
CA LEU A 16 8.62 -19.29 11.40
C LEU A 16 8.96 -19.58 9.92
N GLN A 17 8.36 -18.86 8.98
CA GLN A 17 8.33 -19.24 7.55
C GLN A 17 9.06 -18.27 6.61
N SER A 18 9.65 -17.18 7.10
CA SER A 18 10.27 -16.16 6.24
C SER A 18 11.55 -15.55 6.84
N PRO A 19 12.54 -15.18 6.02
CA PRO A 19 13.78 -14.58 6.51
C PRO A 19 13.48 -13.25 7.21
N LEU A 20 13.85 -13.16 8.49
CA LEU A 20 13.55 -12.05 9.40
C LEU A 20 13.84 -10.66 8.79
N VAL A 21 14.97 -10.55 8.08
CA VAL A 21 15.43 -9.32 7.44
C VAL A 21 14.47 -8.84 6.35
N GLY A 22 14.02 -9.73 5.46
CA GLY A 22 13.13 -9.36 4.36
C GLY A 22 11.76 -8.91 4.83
N ARG A 23 11.22 -9.57 5.87
CA ARG A 23 9.92 -9.21 6.44
C ARG A 23 9.95 -7.89 7.18
N LEU A 24 10.95 -7.68 8.03
CA LEU A 24 11.11 -6.43 8.75
C LEU A 24 11.32 -5.27 7.78
N TRP A 25 12.17 -5.47 6.76
CA TRP A 25 12.40 -4.48 5.73
C TRP A 25 11.12 -4.11 4.97
N LEU A 26 10.32 -5.09 4.54
CA LEU A 26 9.06 -4.83 3.83
C LEU A 26 8.08 -4.05 4.69
N VAL A 27 7.91 -4.41 5.96
CA VAL A 27 7.01 -3.70 6.88
C VAL A 27 7.48 -2.27 7.12
N VAL A 28 8.77 -2.07 7.43
CA VAL A 28 9.36 -0.75 7.65
C VAL A 28 9.21 0.14 6.42
N MET A 29 9.56 -0.37 5.24
CA MET A 29 9.45 0.38 3.99
C MET A 29 8.00 0.69 3.60
N LEU A 30 7.06 -0.22 3.87
CA LEU A 30 5.64 0.01 3.58
C LEU A 30 5.06 1.11 4.48
N ILE A 31 5.34 1.05 5.79
CA ILE A 31 4.90 2.08 6.75
C ILE A 31 5.51 3.42 6.38
N PHE A 32 6.81 3.47 6.12
CA PHE A 32 7.49 4.70 5.72
C PHE A 32 6.87 5.32 4.47
N ARG A 33 6.58 4.51 3.44
CA ARG A 33 5.93 4.97 2.21
C ARG A 33 4.53 5.52 2.45
N ILE A 34 3.73 4.85 3.27
CA ILE A 34 2.39 5.32 3.65
C ILE A 34 2.48 6.66 4.38
N LEU A 35 3.40 6.78 5.35
CA LEU A 35 3.59 8.02 6.12
C LEU A 35 4.00 9.19 5.23
N VAL A 36 4.98 9.00 4.33
CA VAL A 36 5.42 10.05 3.40
C VAL A 36 4.27 10.46 2.48
N LEU A 37 3.53 9.50 1.93
CA LEU A 37 2.42 9.80 1.02
C LEU A 37 1.27 10.53 1.73
N ALA A 38 0.95 10.15 2.96
CA ALA A 38 -0.13 10.75 3.75
C ALA A 38 0.22 12.15 4.29
N THR A 39 1.49 12.41 4.61
CA THR A 39 1.91 13.69 5.22
C THR A 39 2.40 14.71 4.20
N VAL A 40 3.15 14.27 3.20
CA VAL A 40 3.77 15.15 2.20
C VAL A 40 3.09 15.02 0.85
N GLY A 41 2.66 13.80 0.48
CA GLY A 41 2.11 13.52 -0.84
C GLY A 41 0.88 14.36 -1.19
N GLY A 42 -0.04 14.54 -0.25
CA GLY A 42 -1.20 15.41 -0.46
C GLY A 42 -0.79 16.85 -0.79
N ALA A 43 0.02 17.46 0.08
CA ALA A 43 0.41 18.87 -0.06
C ALA A 43 1.28 19.17 -1.29
N VAL A 44 2.02 18.19 -1.82
CA VAL A 44 2.92 18.37 -2.98
C VAL A 44 2.20 18.15 -4.32
N PHE A 45 1.14 17.35 -4.34
CA PHE A 45 0.47 16.93 -5.58
C PHE A 45 -1.00 17.39 -5.65
N GLU A 46 -1.49 18.22 -4.73
CA GLU A 46 -2.88 18.72 -4.72
C GLU A 46 -3.17 19.63 -5.92
N ASP A 47 -2.22 20.48 -6.28
CA ASP A 47 -2.31 21.54 -7.28
C ASP A 47 -1.50 21.25 -8.56
N GLU A 48 -1.09 20.00 -8.76
CA GLU A 48 -0.21 19.57 -9.87
C GLU A 48 -0.71 19.96 -11.27
N GLN A 49 -2.04 20.01 -11.47
CA GLN A 49 -2.65 20.42 -12.74
C GLN A 49 -2.90 21.93 -12.82
N GLU A 50 -3.09 22.60 -11.68
CA GLU A 50 -3.35 24.03 -11.59
C GLU A 50 -2.08 24.84 -11.86
N GLU A 51 -0.96 24.42 -11.25
CA GLU A 51 0.36 25.02 -11.42
C GLU A 51 1.05 24.63 -12.74
N PHE A 52 0.47 23.71 -13.53
CA PHE A 52 1.03 23.34 -14.83
C PHE A 52 0.81 24.44 -15.87
N VAL A 53 1.88 25.14 -16.26
CA VAL A 53 1.81 26.27 -17.20
C VAL A 53 2.20 25.88 -18.63
N CYS A 54 1.43 26.34 -19.62
CA CYS A 54 1.77 26.27 -21.04
C CYS A 54 1.90 27.68 -21.61
N ASN A 55 2.97 27.97 -22.35
CA ASN A 55 3.16 29.26 -23.02
C ASN A 55 2.35 29.34 -24.32
N THR A 56 1.03 29.50 -24.20
CA THR A 56 0.10 29.56 -25.32
C THR A 56 -1.22 30.20 -24.89
N LEU A 57 -1.88 30.89 -25.82
CA LEU A 57 -3.23 31.43 -25.63
C LEU A 57 -4.32 30.46 -26.12
N GLN A 58 -3.93 29.28 -26.63
CA GLN A 58 -4.87 28.30 -27.17
C GLN A 58 -5.69 27.66 -26.03
N PRO A 59 -7.03 27.79 -26.04
CA PRO A 59 -7.88 27.16 -25.05
C PRO A 59 -7.77 25.62 -25.13
N GLY A 60 -7.75 24.96 -23.97
CA GLY A 60 -7.65 23.51 -23.85
C GLY A 60 -6.24 22.92 -23.99
N CYS A 61 -5.24 23.68 -24.46
CA CYS A 61 -3.88 23.18 -24.63
C CYS A 61 -3.27 22.68 -23.31
N ARG A 62 -3.47 23.42 -22.20
CA ARG A 62 -3.00 23.02 -20.86
C ARG A 62 -3.50 21.62 -20.47
N GLN A 63 -4.78 21.33 -20.70
CA GLN A 63 -5.40 20.05 -20.35
C GLN A 63 -4.75 18.90 -21.12
N THR A 64 -4.61 19.07 -22.44
CA THR A 64 -4.05 18.04 -23.32
C THR A 64 -2.55 17.83 -23.11
N CYS A 65 -1.81 18.90 -22.83
CA CYS A 65 -0.38 18.82 -22.52
C CYS A 65 -0.15 18.15 -21.16
N TYR A 66 -0.95 18.48 -20.16
CA TYR A 66 -0.88 17.85 -18.84
C TYR A 66 -1.15 16.34 -18.93
N ASP A 67 -2.24 15.93 -19.59
CA ASP A 67 -2.60 14.52 -19.77
C ASP A 67 -1.53 13.72 -20.53
N ARG A 68 -0.85 14.35 -21.51
CA ARG A 68 0.29 13.71 -22.20
C ARG A 68 1.56 13.64 -21.36
N ALA A 69 1.86 14.66 -20.56
CA ALA A 69 3.06 14.71 -19.75
C ALA A 69 2.97 13.77 -18.54
N PHE A 70 1.79 13.72 -17.91
CA PHE A 70 1.51 12.95 -16.71
C PHE A 70 0.25 12.09 -16.89
N PRO A 71 0.32 11.00 -17.68
CA PRO A 71 -0.85 10.13 -17.93
C PRO A 71 -1.39 9.48 -16.65
N VAL A 72 -0.53 9.34 -15.63
CA VAL A 72 -0.90 8.98 -14.27
C VAL A 72 -0.15 9.92 -13.35
N SER A 73 -0.85 10.57 -12.41
CA SER A 73 -0.20 11.40 -11.42
C SER A 73 0.69 10.57 -10.50
N HIS A 74 1.79 11.17 -10.05
CA HIS A 74 2.74 10.49 -9.16
C HIS A 74 2.05 10.02 -7.88
N TYR A 75 1.17 10.85 -7.31
CA TYR A 75 0.39 10.50 -6.14
C TYR A 75 -0.43 9.20 -6.34
N ARG A 76 -1.17 9.10 -7.46
CA ARG A 76 -1.95 7.90 -7.79
C ARG A 76 -1.08 6.69 -8.04
N PHE A 77 0.04 6.86 -8.74
CA PHE A 77 0.99 5.78 -8.97
C PHE A 77 1.51 5.18 -7.64
N TRP A 78 1.92 6.03 -6.70
CA TRP A 78 2.40 5.59 -5.39
C TRP A 78 1.32 4.87 -4.57
N LEU A 79 0.06 5.33 -4.62
CA LEU A 79 -1.06 4.61 -4.00
C LEU A 79 -1.22 3.20 -4.57
N PHE A 80 -1.24 3.04 -5.90
CA PHE A 80 -1.34 1.72 -6.53
C PHE A 80 -0.14 0.84 -6.19
N HIS A 81 1.06 1.42 -6.14
CA HIS A 81 2.27 0.69 -5.78
C HIS A 81 2.19 0.15 -4.34
N ILE A 82 1.77 0.97 -3.38
CA ILE A 82 1.56 0.54 -1.97
C ILE A 82 0.50 -0.56 -1.90
N LEU A 83 -0.62 -0.39 -2.59
CA LEU A 83 -1.69 -1.40 -2.63
C LEU A 83 -1.16 -2.75 -3.14
N LEU A 84 -0.47 -2.75 -4.27
CA LEU A 84 0.06 -3.97 -4.87
C LEU A 84 1.14 -4.63 -4.01
N LEU A 85 2.01 -3.86 -3.36
CA LEU A 85 3.01 -4.39 -2.43
C LEU A 85 2.37 -4.99 -1.17
N SER A 86 1.25 -4.41 -0.70
CA SER A 86 0.52 -4.90 0.48
C SER A 86 -0.33 -6.14 0.20
N ALA A 87 -0.70 -6.41 -1.05
CA ALA A 87 -1.63 -7.49 -1.38
C ALA A 87 -1.11 -8.90 -1.05
N PRO A 88 0.12 -9.33 -1.45
CA PRO A 88 0.65 -10.64 -1.09
C PRO A 88 0.73 -10.92 0.43
N PRO A 89 1.26 -10.02 1.29
CA PRO A 89 1.28 -10.27 2.73
C PRO A 89 -0.13 -10.31 3.34
N VAL A 90 -1.06 -9.47 2.87
CA VAL A 90 -2.46 -9.51 3.34
C VAL A 90 -3.13 -10.84 2.96
N LEU A 91 -2.95 -11.31 1.73
CA LEU A 91 -3.49 -12.61 1.29
C LEU A 91 -2.90 -13.77 2.09
N PHE A 92 -1.60 -13.74 2.38
CA PHE A 92 -0.95 -14.75 3.20
C PHE A 92 -1.56 -14.82 4.61
N VAL A 93 -1.76 -13.66 5.24
CA VAL A 93 -2.41 -13.55 6.55
C VAL A 93 -3.83 -14.11 6.54
N ILE A 94 -4.63 -13.74 5.53
CA ILE A 94 -5.99 -14.26 5.38
C ILE A 94 -5.96 -15.79 5.24
N TYR A 95 -5.06 -16.30 4.42
CA TYR A 95 -4.89 -17.74 4.21
C TYR A 95 -4.47 -18.48 5.49
N SER A 96 -3.49 -17.97 6.24
CA SER A 96 -3.02 -18.61 7.48
C SER A 96 -4.13 -18.65 8.53
N VAL A 97 -4.90 -17.57 8.66
CA VAL A 97 -6.05 -17.49 9.58
C VAL A 97 -7.14 -18.46 9.17
N HIS A 98 -7.46 -18.54 7.88
CA HIS A 98 -8.46 -19.47 7.37
C HIS A 98 -8.06 -20.93 7.62
N ARG A 99 -6.76 -21.27 7.46
CA ARG A 99 -6.27 -22.62 7.75
C ARG A 99 -6.23 -22.96 9.24
N ALA A 100 -5.85 -22.00 10.10
CA ALA A 100 -5.88 -22.19 11.54
C ALA A 100 -7.30 -22.45 12.05
N GLY A 101 -8.29 -21.72 11.52
CA GLY A 101 -9.70 -21.94 11.85
C GLY A 101 -10.23 -23.33 11.47
N LYS A 102 -9.84 -23.86 10.29
CA LYS A 102 -10.20 -25.23 9.88
C LYS A 102 -9.53 -26.33 10.72
N GLY A 103 -8.39 -26.05 11.36
CA GLY A 103 -7.72 -27.00 12.26
C GLY A 103 -8.39 -27.09 13.64
N ALA A 104 -9.01 -26.00 14.11
CA ALA A 104 -9.75 -25.99 15.37
C ALA A 104 -11.08 -26.75 15.27
N ASP A 105 -11.76 -26.66 14.13
CA ASP A 105 -13.05 -27.33 13.88
C ASP A 105 -12.94 -28.87 13.70
N GLY A 106 -11.72 -29.38 13.48
CA GLY A 106 -11.45 -30.83 13.36
C GLY A 106 -10.91 -31.48 14.64
N ALA A 107 -10.70 -30.72 15.71
CA ALA A 107 -10.23 -31.23 17.00
C ALA A 107 -11.37 -31.50 18.00
N ASP A 108 -12.60 -31.07 17.67
CA ASP A 108 -13.83 -31.27 18.47
C ASP A 108 -14.76 -32.34 17.88
N ALA A 109 -14.26 -33.22 17.00
CA ALA A 109 -14.98 -34.38 16.44
C ALA A 109 -14.32 -35.71 16.79
#